data_AF-U2KN50-F1
#
_entry.id   AF-U2KN50-F1
#
_cell.length_a   1.000
_cell.length_b   1.000
_cell.length_c   1.000
_cell.angle_alpha   90.00
_cell.angle_beta   90.00
_cell.angle_gamma   90.00
#
_symmetry.space_group_name_H-M   'P 1'
#
loop_
_entity.id
_entity.type
_entity.pdbx_description
1 polymer ?
#
loop_
_entity_poly.entity_id
_entity_poly.type
_entity_poly.pdbx_seq_one_letter_code
_entity_poly.pdbx_strand_id
1 'polypeptide(L)' 'MSTYKTNGDKILQAVIADEQLINFYGYNPDNFRSISEALDSEIAVIQAIAQIINRNEQKATEREIYNEVSNFLKANI' A
#
# COMPACT_ATOMS: atom_id res chain seq x y z
N MET A 1 15.33 -9.30 16.03
CA MET A 1 14.52 -10.21 15.20
C MET A 1 14.67 -9.81 13.74
N SER A 2 15.10 -10.71 12.88
CA SER A 2 15.05 -10.48 11.42
C SER A 2 13.57 -10.48 11.02
N THR A 3 13.02 -9.30 10.73
CA THR A 3 11.67 -9.18 10.17
C THR A 3 11.68 -9.89 8.82
N TYR A 4 11.02 -11.03 8.70
CA TYR A 4 10.91 -11.73 7.42
C TYR A 4 10.11 -10.85 6.47
N LYS A 5 10.80 -10.08 5.60
CA LYS A 5 10.16 -9.27 4.56
C LYS A 5 9.62 -10.19 3.48
N THR A 6 8.29 -10.22 3.33
CA THR A 6 7.63 -10.86 2.19
C THR A 6 7.96 -10.11 0.89
N ASN A 7 7.61 -10.69 -0.26
CA ASN A 7 7.75 -9.97 -1.53
C ASN A 7 6.81 -8.76 -1.58
N GLY A 8 5.59 -8.89 -1.09
CA GLY A 8 4.67 -7.77 -0.87
C GLY A 8 5.29 -6.63 -0.07
N ASP A 9 5.93 -6.93 1.06
CA ASP A 9 6.58 -5.88 1.90
C ASP A 9 7.72 -5.17 1.18
N LYS A 10 8.49 -5.89 0.36
CA LYS A 10 9.57 -5.30 -0.45
C LYS A 10 9.01 -4.40 -1.55
N ILE A 11 7.93 -4.81 -2.20
CA ILE A 11 7.25 -4.02 -3.23
C ILE A 11 6.66 -2.76 -2.61
N LEU A 12 5.96 -2.89 -1.48
CA LEU A 12 5.41 -1.76 -0.74
C LEU A 12 6.50 -0.73 -0.46
N GLN A 13 7.61 -1.16 0.15
CA GLN A 13 8.74 -0.30 0.50
C GLN A 13 9.36 0.39 -0.72
N ALA A 14 9.45 -0.29 -1.86
CA ALA A 14 9.94 0.31 -3.10
C ALA A 14 9.00 1.40 -3.64
N VAL A 15 7.68 1.19 -3.55
CA VAL A 15 6.68 2.14 -4.06
C VAL A 15 6.54 3.35 -3.14
N ILE A 16 6.44 3.15 -1.83
CA ILE A 16 6.23 4.25 -0.89
C ILE A 16 7.49 5.10 -0.65
N ALA A 17 8.67 4.63 -1.08
CA ALA A 17 9.90 5.39 -1.05
C ALA A 17 10.00 6.44 -2.17
N ASP A 18 9.00 6.54 -3.05
CA ASP A 18 8.92 7.57 -4.08
C ASP A 18 8.85 8.97 -3.47
N GLU A 19 9.78 9.85 -3.88
CA GLU A 19 9.89 11.20 -3.33
C GLU A 19 8.66 12.07 -3.63
N GLN A 20 7.97 11.86 -4.75
CA GLN A 20 6.78 12.65 -5.07
C GLN A 20 5.61 12.27 -4.15
N LEU A 21 5.42 10.97 -3.90
CA LEU A 21 4.43 10.47 -2.95
C LEU A 21 4.71 10.98 -1.53
N ILE A 22 5.97 10.91 -1.08
CA ILE A 22 6.39 11.39 0.23
C ILE A 22 6.12 12.89 0.38
N ASN A 23 6.53 13.70 -0.61
CA ASN A 23 6.35 15.15 -0.54
C ASN A 23 4.88 15.57 -0.59
N PHE A 24 4.04 14.84 -1.34
CA PHE A 24 2.63 15.17 -1.48
C PHE A 24 1.81 14.81 -0.23
N TYR A 25 2.06 13.63 0.35
CA TYR A 25 1.27 13.10 1.48
C TYR A 25 1.95 13.29 2.84
N GLY A 26 3.20 13.76 2.88
CA GLY A 26 3.90 14.13 4.12
C GLY A 26 4.19 12.97 5.07
N TYR A 27 4.26 11.73 4.57
CA TYR A 27 4.50 10.55 5.41
C TYR A 27 5.99 10.17 5.45
N ASN A 28 6.38 9.40 6.47
CA ASN A 28 7.68 8.76 6.52
C ASN A 28 7.58 7.29 6.05
N PRO A 29 8.25 6.87 4.97
CA PRO A 29 8.19 5.48 4.48
C PRO A 29 8.70 4.45 5.51
N ASP A 30 9.57 4.84 6.44
CA ASP A 30 10.08 3.95 7.49
C ASP A 30 9.02 3.52 8.52
N ASN A 31 7.88 4.22 8.55
CA ASN A 31 6.74 3.92 9.41
C ASN A 31 5.90 2.73 8.90
N PHE A 32 6.08 2.29 7.64
CA PHE A 32 5.25 1.26 7.01
C PHE A 32 6.09 0.09 6.53
N ARG A 33 6.46 -0.81 7.44
CA ARG A 33 7.45 -1.88 7.16
C ARG A 33 6.81 -3.15 6.63
N SER A 34 5.50 -3.28 6.74
CA SER A 34 4.74 -4.43 6.24
C SER A 34 3.44 -4.02 5.57
N ILE A 35 2.93 -4.90 4.70
CA ILE A 35 1.60 -4.78 4.09
C ILE A 35 0.51 -4.64 5.17
N SER A 36 0.60 -5.39 6.27
CA SER A 36 -0.37 -5.30 7.36
C SER A 36 -0.39 -3.93 8.04
N GLU A 37 0.77 -3.35 8.33
CA GLU A 37 0.87 -1.99 8.88
C GLU A 37 0.32 -0.94 7.89
N ALA A 38 0.62 -1.10 6.60
CA ALA A 38 0.16 -0.17 5.57
C ALA A 38 -1.35 -0.26 5.30
N LEU A 39 -1.96 -1.46 5.45
CA LEU A 39 -3.40 -1.64 5.35
C LEU A 39 -4.19 -0.99 6.48
N ASP A 40 -3.56 -0.79 7.65
CA ASP A 40 -4.13 -0.12 8.82
C ASP A 40 -3.79 1.38 8.87
N SER A 41 -3.16 1.90 7.81
CA SER A 41 -2.75 3.30 7.73
C SER A 41 -3.94 4.25 7.63
N GLU A 42 -3.90 5.36 8.36
CA GLU A 42 -4.84 6.48 8.19
C GLU A 42 -4.61 7.25 6.87
N ILE A 43 -3.48 7.01 6.20
CA ILE A 43 -3.15 7.66 4.93
C ILE A 43 -3.75 6.83 3.80
N ALA A 44 -4.88 7.31 3.26
CA ALA A 44 -5.66 6.60 2.24
C ALA A 44 -4.81 6.09 1.07
N VAL A 45 -3.81 6.84 0.59
CA VAL A 45 -2.94 6.39 -0.49
C VAL A 45 -2.02 5.23 -0.08
N ILE A 46 -1.48 5.24 1.14
CA ILE A 46 -0.69 4.11 1.65
C ILE A 46 -1.54 2.86 1.77
N GLN A 47 -2.77 3.00 2.30
CA GLN A 47 -3.73 1.91 2.41
C GLN A 47 -4.12 1.36 1.03
N ALA A 48 -4.35 2.23 0.04
CA ALA A 48 -4.67 1.83 -1.33
C ALA A 48 -3.51 1.08 -1.99
N ILE A 49 -2.26 1.54 -1.84
CA ILE A 49 -1.06 0.85 -2.37
C ILE A 49 -0.94 -0.54 -1.74
N ALA A 50 -1.11 -0.65 -0.43
CA ALA A 50 -1.08 -1.93 0.28
C ALA A 50 -2.19 -2.88 -0.20
N GLN A 51 -3.39 -2.35 -0.44
CA GLN A 51 -4.53 -3.12 -0.94
C GLN A 51 -4.27 -3.66 -2.35
N ILE A 52 -3.68 -2.86 -3.26
CA ILE A 52 -3.29 -3.32 -4.60
C ILE A 52 -2.33 -4.51 -4.51
N ILE A 53 -1.27 -4.39 -3.70
CA ILE A 53 -0.23 -5.42 -3.58
C ILE A 53 -0.82 -6.68 -2.95
N ASN A 54 -1.55 -6.55 -1.84
CA ASN A 54 -2.16 -7.68 -1.13
C ASN A 54 -3.15 -8.45 -2.01
N ARG A 55 -4.01 -7.74 -2.75
CA ARG A 55 -5.01 -8.38 -3.63
C ARG A 55 -4.35 -9.04 -4.84
N ASN A 56 -3.27 -8.45 -5.36
CA ASN A 56 -2.46 -9.09 -6.40
C ASN A 56 -1.79 -10.38 -5.90
N GLU A 57 -1.25 -10.41 -4.68
CA GLU A 57 -0.70 -11.63 -4.07
C GLU A 57 -1.78 -12.72 -3.84
N GLN A 58 -3.03 -12.31 -3.60
CA GLN A 58 -4.20 -13.19 -3.53
C GLN A 58 -4.72 -13.65 -4.91
N LYS A 59 -4.04 -13.28 -6.00
CA LYS A 59 -4.41 -13.60 -7.39
C LYS A 59 -5.79 -13.08 -7.79
N ALA A 60 -6.23 -11.95 -7.22
CA ALA A 60 -7.40 -11.23 -7.71
C ALA A 60 -7.16 -10.72 -9.14
N THR A 61 -8.22 -10.59 -9.92
CA THR A 61 -8.13 -10.03 -11.27
C THR A 61 -7.89 -8.53 -11.22
N GLU A 62 -7.24 -7.98 -12.25
CA GLU A 62 -7.00 -6.52 -12.35
C GLU A 62 -8.30 -5.71 -12.23
N ARG A 63 -9.42 -6.24 -12.76
CA ARG A 63 -10.74 -5.63 -12.66
C ARG A 63 -11.26 -5.59 -11.22
N GLU A 64 -11.08 -6.66 -10.46
CA GLU A 64 -11.47 -6.70 -9.03
C GLU A 64 -10.65 -5.71 -8.22
N ILE A 65 -9.32 -5.73 -8.41
CA ILE A 65 -8.40 -4.80 -7.74
C ILE A 65 -8.79 -3.35 -8.07
N TYR A 66 -8.98 -3.03 -9.35
CA TYR A 66 -9.39 -1.70 -9.78
C TYR A 66 -10.69 -1.25 -9.12
N ASN A 67 -11.73 -2.10 -9.13
CA ASN A 67 -13.03 -1.75 -8.56
C ASN A 67 -12.94 -1.52 -7.06
N GLU A 68 -12.29 -2.41 -6.32
CA GLU A 68 -12.15 -2.31 -4.87
C GLU A 68 -11.37 -1.06 -4.46
N VAL A 69 -10.19 -0.85 -5.07
CA VAL A 69 -9.31 0.26 -4.74
C VAL A 69 -9.90 1.59 -5.19
N SER A 70 -10.53 1.65 -6.37
CA SER A 70 -11.20 2.88 -6.84
C SER A 70 -12.38 3.26 -5.95
N ASN A 71 -13.17 2.29 -5.49
CA ASN A 71 -14.27 2.55 -4.58
C ASN A 71 -13.77 3.02 -3.21
N PHE A 72 -12.70 2.41 -2.71
CA PHE A 72 -12.05 2.84 -1.47
C PHE A 72 -11.54 4.28 -1.57
N LEU A 73 -10.79 4.62 -2.63
CA LEU A 73 -10.25 5.96 -2.83
C LEU A 73 -11.35 7.02 -2.94
N LYS A 74 -12.44 6.74 -3.68
CA LYS A 74 -13.59 7.65 -3.80
C LYS A 74 -14.31 7.93 -2.48
N ALA A 75 -14.17 7.05 -1.49
CA ALA A 75 -14.80 7.21 -0.19
C ALA A 75 -13.90 7.91 0.84
N ASN A 76 -12.59 8.02 0.59
CA ASN A 76 -11.60 8.46 1.57
C ASN A 76 -10.70 9.62 1.09
N ILE A 77 -10.89 10.11 -0.14
CA ILE A 77 -10.24 11.29 -0.73
C ILE A 77 -11.34 12.22 -1.24
#